data_AF-A0A1C3YZE5-F1
#
_entry.id   AF-A0A1C3YZE5-F1
#
_cell.length_a   1.000
_cell.length_b   1.000
_cell.length_c   1.000
_cell.angle_alpha   90.00
_cell.angle_beta   90.00
_cell.angle_gamma   90.00
#
_symmetry.space_group_name_H-M   'P 1'
#
loop_
_entity.id
_entity.type
_entity.pdbx_description
1 polymer ?
#
loop_
_entity_poly.entity_id
_entity_poly.type
_entity_poly.pdbx_seq_one_letter_code
_entity_poly.pdbx_strand_id
1 'polypeptide(L)'
;MEYQALAKEILSHVGGKENINSLVHCATRLRFKLKEMKKADAEGLKANPGVIMVVESGGQFQVVIGNHVHDVWQAVRNEAGITDDTPAATSDEKDNLFGRLIDIVSGIFTPFIGILAASGILKGLLSLAIVCGWLTAESGTYKIWFAASDALFFFLPLVLGYTAGKKFGGNPFTTLVIGGALTHPLMLSAFNASQGADAVSESFLGIPVTFLNYSGSVIPIILAAWVSCWLEKQGNRFLHSAVKNFIAPLLCIAITVPLTFLIIGPVATWLSQMLAFGYQTIYTWAPWAAGAALGALWQVCVIFGLHWGLVPLMINNIAVLGQDTMLPILLPAVFGQVGATMGIFLRTRDGRQKALAGSSIAAGIFGITEPAVYGLTLPLRRPFIFGCVAGALGGAIVGFSGTHVYSFGFGNIFTFAQMIPPGGVDATLWGGILGSVIALVLSCVLTFIAGLPKVSTERDQPQMVAATDDNALLAPMSGTVLALDQVPDSTFASGLLGQGVAIIPQEGRVIAPFAGQVASLFETKHAIGLLSDSGIEILIHVGIDTVKLDGKLFTAHVRVGDNVQPGDLLLEFDRAAIIAAGFDLATPIIISNSDSFGSISTVASTSVQAGMPLLAVAR
;
A
#
# COMPACT_ATOMS: atom_id res chain seq x y z
N MET A 1 13.64 19.56 -3.06
CA MET A 1 13.85 20.20 -1.74
C MET A 1 12.64 20.03 -0.82
N GLU A 2 11.45 19.72 -1.33
CA GLU A 2 10.18 19.65 -0.58
C GLU A 2 10.17 18.64 0.60
N TYR A 3 10.91 17.52 0.49
CA TYR A 3 10.87 16.42 1.47
C TYR A 3 12.09 16.33 2.41
N GLN A 4 12.98 17.33 2.42
CA GLN A 4 14.17 17.29 3.29
C GLN A 4 13.85 17.35 4.78
N ALA A 5 12.83 18.13 5.18
CA ALA A 5 12.39 18.20 6.57
C ALA A 5 11.87 16.85 7.06
N LEU A 6 10.95 16.25 6.28
CA LEU A 6 10.42 14.92 6.54
C LEU A 6 11.53 13.86 6.57
N ALA A 7 12.50 13.94 5.67
CA ALA A 7 13.63 13.02 5.62
C ALA A 7 14.50 13.07 6.89
N LYS A 8 14.81 14.28 7.39
CA LYS A 8 15.57 14.47 8.63
C LYS A 8 14.83 13.92 9.84
N GLU A 9 13.53 14.14 9.89
CA GLU A 9 12.66 13.67 10.96
C GLU A 9 12.53 12.14 10.94
N ILE A 10 12.37 11.55 9.76
CA ILE A 10 12.44 10.09 9.60
C ILE A 10 13.77 9.54 10.11
N LEU A 11 14.89 10.19 9.76
CA LEU A 11 16.22 9.81 10.23
C LEU A 11 16.39 9.91 11.75
N SER A 12 15.86 10.94 12.40
CA SER A 12 15.96 11.07 13.86
C SER A 12 15.15 10.01 14.58
N HIS A 13 13.92 9.76 14.14
CA HIS A 13 13.04 8.79 14.80
C HIS A 13 13.38 7.34 14.49
N VAL A 14 14.14 7.01 13.43
CA VAL A 14 14.66 5.64 13.24
C VAL A 14 15.96 5.38 14.02
N GLY A 15 16.40 6.31 14.87
CA GLY A 15 17.62 6.18 15.68
C GLY A 15 18.90 6.64 14.97
N GLY A 16 18.78 7.47 13.92
CA GLY A 16 19.88 8.04 13.16
C GLY A 16 20.39 7.16 12.02
N LYS A 17 21.21 7.75 11.14
CA LYS A 17 21.82 7.04 9.98
C LYS A 17 22.61 5.79 10.38
N GLU A 18 23.24 5.82 11.54
CA GLU A 18 24.06 4.74 12.09
C GLU A 18 23.24 3.48 12.39
N ASN A 19 21.93 3.64 12.67
CA ASN A 19 21.01 2.55 13.02
C ASN A 19 20.39 1.87 11.78
N ILE A 20 20.64 2.38 10.57
CA ILE A 20 20.04 1.85 9.34
C ILE A 20 20.99 0.80 8.72
N ASN A 21 20.57 -0.46 8.65
CA ASN A 21 21.26 -1.51 7.90
C ASN A 21 20.92 -1.46 6.40
N SER A 22 19.65 -1.22 6.07
CA SER A 22 19.23 -0.98 4.69
C SER A 22 17.93 -0.18 4.65
N LEU A 23 17.76 0.57 3.56
CA LEU A 23 16.57 1.36 3.26
C LEU A 23 16.13 1.08 1.82
N VAL A 24 14.97 0.47 1.67
CA VAL A 24 14.30 0.27 0.37
C VAL A 24 12.93 0.94 0.39
N HIS A 25 12.32 1.11 -0.78
CA HIS A 25 10.94 1.58 -0.87
C HIS A 25 10.14 0.73 -1.85
N CYS A 26 8.83 0.64 -1.62
CA CYS A 26 7.87 0.14 -2.61
C CYS A 26 7.02 1.32 -3.12
N ALA A 27 5.84 1.06 -3.69
CA ALA A 27 4.97 2.12 -4.23
C ALA A 27 4.43 3.11 -3.19
N THR A 28 4.32 2.71 -1.92
CA THR A 28 3.73 3.57 -0.86
C THR A 28 4.49 3.61 0.46
N ARG A 29 5.57 2.83 0.61
CA ARG A 29 6.24 2.65 1.92
C ARG A 29 7.75 2.66 1.81
N LEU A 30 8.39 3.28 2.79
CA LEU A 30 9.79 3.07 3.13
C LEU A 30 9.90 1.83 4.02
N ARG A 31 10.90 1.00 3.78
CA ARG A 31 11.20 -0.17 4.61
C ARG A 31 12.62 -0.04 5.10
N PHE A 32 12.74 0.15 6.41
CA PHE A 32 14.01 0.19 7.11
C PHE A 32 14.28 -1.18 7.70
N LYS A 33 15.47 -1.70 7.43
CA LYS A 33 16.07 -2.74 8.26
C LYS A 33 16.99 -2.04 9.24
N LEU A 34 16.65 -2.05 10.52
CA LEU A 34 17.41 -1.35 11.56
C LEU A 34 18.38 -2.31 12.26
N LYS A 35 19.47 -1.78 12.84
CA LYS A 35 20.37 -2.55 13.70
C LYS A 35 19.71 -2.86 15.04
N GLU A 36 19.06 -1.86 15.62
CA GLU A 36 18.34 -1.97 16.89
C GLU A 36 16.93 -1.36 16.75
N MET A 37 15.90 -2.19 16.83
CA MET A 37 14.49 -1.75 16.72
C MET A 37 14.06 -0.87 17.90
N LYS A 38 14.62 -1.08 19.11
CA LYS A 38 14.28 -0.29 20.31
C LYS A 38 14.67 1.19 20.23
N LYS A 39 15.57 1.55 19.32
CA LYS A 39 15.97 2.95 19.07
C LYS A 39 15.04 3.66 18.10
N ALA A 40 14.12 2.93 17.47
CA ALA A 40 13.12 3.49 16.60
C ALA A 40 11.92 3.97 17.41
N ASP A 41 11.52 5.21 17.19
CA ASP A 41 10.37 5.86 17.80
C ASP A 41 9.21 5.87 16.80
N ALA A 42 8.42 4.80 16.82
CA ALA A 42 7.26 4.65 15.96
C ALA A 42 6.15 5.66 16.27
N GLU A 43 6.05 6.17 17.49
CA GLU A 43 4.98 7.10 17.89
C GLU A 43 5.30 8.54 17.49
N GLY A 44 6.53 9.00 17.72
CA GLY A 44 6.98 10.31 17.25
C GLY A 44 6.90 10.44 15.73
N LEU A 45 7.20 9.36 15.00
CA LEU A 45 7.10 9.37 13.54
C LEU A 45 5.65 9.36 13.01
N LYS A 46 4.68 8.86 13.78
CA LYS A 46 3.24 8.92 13.43
C LYS A 46 2.65 10.32 13.59
N ALA A 47 3.27 11.18 14.39
CA ALA A 47 2.82 12.56 14.57
C ALA A 47 3.10 13.44 13.35
N ASN A 48 3.96 12.99 12.43
CA ASN A 48 4.27 13.73 11.22
C ASN A 48 3.14 13.61 10.17
N PRO A 49 2.59 14.73 9.65
CA PRO A 49 1.49 14.71 8.67
C PRO A 49 1.85 14.06 7.32
N GLY A 50 3.14 13.93 7.00
CA GLY A 50 3.65 13.20 5.83
C GLY A 50 3.75 11.68 6.02
N VAL A 51 3.44 11.15 7.21
CA VAL A 51 3.49 9.73 7.54
C VAL A 51 2.07 9.23 7.82
N ILE A 52 1.55 8.38 6.93
CA ILE A 52 0.20 7.81 7.03
C ILE A 52 0.11 6.81 8.17
N MET A 53 1.12 5.96 8.33
CA MET A 53 1.22 5.00 9.43
C MET A 53 2.64 4.43 9.53
N VAL A 54 2.98 3.91 10.70
CA VAL A 54 4.21 3.14 10.95
C VAL A 54 3.84 1.72 11.33
N VAL A 55 4.48 0.73 10.71
CA VAL A 55 4.23 -0.69 10.91
C VAL A 55 5.55 -1.40 11.22
N GLU A 56 5.58 -2.15 12.31
CA GLU A 56 6.66 -3.07 12.63
C GLU A 56 6.21 -4.50 12.31
N SER A 57 6.82 -5.14 11.30
CA SER A 57 6.45 -6.48 10.89
C SER A 57 7.59 -7.18 10.16
N GLY A 58 7.79 -8.48 10.44
CA GLY A 58 8.81 -9.30 9.78
C GLY A 58 10.24 -8.79 9.96
N GLY A 59 10.58 -8.26 11.15
CA GLY A 59 11.91 -7.70 11.43
C GLY A 59 12.23 -6.39 10.70
N GLN A 60 11.24 -5.72 10.12
CA GLN A 60 11.39 -4.44 9.41
C GLN A 60 10.54 -3.34 10.04
N PHE A 61 11.10 -2.13 10.06
CA PHE A 61 10.41 -0.90 10.46
C PHE A 61 9.92 -0.20 9.20
N GLN A 62 8.60 -0.12 9.00
CA GLN A 62 8.00 0.37 7.76
C GLN A 62 7.27 1.68 8.00
N VAL A 63 7.54 2.67 7.15
CA VAL A 63 6.93 4.00 7.20
C VAL A 63 6.10 4.17 5.95
N VAL A 64 4.78 4.30 6.10
CA VAL A 64 3.84 4.46 5.00
C VAL A 64 3.69 5.94 4.71
N ILE A 65 4.09 6.36 3.51
CA ILE A 65 4.07 7.77 3.07
C ILE A 65 2.94 7.99 2.06
N GLY A 66 2.62 6.99 1.24
CA GLY A 66 1.70 7.13 0.11
C GLY A 66 2.44 7.33 -1.22
N ASN A 67 1.78 7.96 -2.20
CA ASN A 67 2.27 7.98 -3.59
C ASN A 67 3.59 8.76 -3.79
N HIS A 68 3.99 9.59 -2.83
CA HIS A 68 5.24 10.39 -2.87
C HIS A 68 6.44 9.69 -2.23
N VAL A 69 6.32 8.40 -1.89
CA VAL A 69 7.37 7.66 -1.17
C VAL A 69 8.71 7.65 -1.91
N HIS A 70 8.72 7.70 -3.26
CA HIS A 70 9.96 7.74 -4.03
C HIS A 70 10.77 9.00 -3.74
N ASP A 71 10.10 10.16 -3.69
CA ASP A 71 10.74 11.46 -3.48
C ASP A 71 11.25 11.58 -2.03
N VAL A 72 10.47 11.06 -1.07
CA VAL A 72 10.89 10.99 0.34
C VAL A 72 12.07 10.03 0.51
N TRP A 73 12.06 8.88 -0.19
CA TRP A 73 13.18 7.93 -0.16
C TRP A 73 14.48 8.56 -0.67
N GLN A 74 14.43 9.32 -1.77
CA GLN A 74 15.61 10.03 -2.28
C GLN A 74 16.13 11.06 -1.27
N ALA A 75 15.22 11.80 -0.62
CA ALA A 75 15.59 12.78 0.40
C ALA A 75 16.25 12.11 1.63
N VAL A 76 15.67 11.02 2.15
CA VAL A 76 16.23 10.25 3.27
C VAL A 76 17.59 9.67 2.90
N ARG A 77 17.74 9.12 1.69
CA ARG A 77 19.00 8.57 1.20
C ARG A 77 20.10 9.63 1.16
N ASN A 78 19.81 10.79 0.59
CA ASN A 78 20.76 11.89 0.47
C ASN A 78 21.19 12.43 1.84
N GLU A 79 20.24 12.55 2.77
CA GLU A 79 20.51 13.03 4.13
C GLU A 79 21.26 11.98 4.98
N ALA A 80 20.97 10.69 4.77
CA ALA A 80 21.65 9.59 5.46
C ALA A 80 23.06 9.29 4.90
N GLY A 81 23.40 9.79 3.71
CA GLY A 81 24.64 9.47 3.01
C GLY A 81 24.71 8.03 2.51
N ILE A 82 23.58 7.38 2.28
CA ILE A 82 23.50 5.98 1.84
C ILE A 82 23.66 5.94 0.31
N THR A 83 24.80 5.49 -0.19
CA THR A 83 24.99 5.22 -1.63
C THR A 83 24.62 3.78 -1.97
N ASP A 84 24.30 3.53 -3.25
CA ASP A 84 23.91 2.22 -3.80
C ASP A 84 24.97 1.10 -3.54
N ASP A 85 26.18 1.46 -3.09
CA ASP A 85 27.30 0.57 -2.78
C ASP A 85 27.38 0.14 -1.30
N THR A 86 26.44 0.58 -0.44
CA THR A 86 26.45 0.18 0.97
C THR A 86 25.87 -1.24 1.11
N PRO A 87 26.65 -2.27 1.51
CA PRO A 87 26.14 -3.64 1.59
C PRO A 87 25.13 -3.74 2.73
N ALA A 88 23.92 -4.22 2.44
CA ALA A 88 22.94 -4.53 3.48
C ALA A 88 23.52 -5.60 4.42
N ALA A 89 23.74 -5.24 5.69
CA ALA A 89 24.15 -6.21 6.70
C ALA A 89 23.01 -7.22 6.92
N THR A 90 23.30 -8.49 6.70
CA THR A 90 22.39 -9.61 6.94
C THR A 90 22.28 -9.85 8.45
N SER A 91 21.15 -9.50 9.05
CA SER A 91 20.77 -10.03 10.37
C SER A 91 20.34 -11.48 10.23
N ASP A 92 21.11 -12.38 10.84
CA ASP A 92 20.76 -13.78 11.05
C ASP A 92 19.71 -13.87 12.18
N GLU A 93 18.45 -13.56 11.88
CA GLU A 93 17.35 -14.15 12.64
C GLU A 93 17.00 -15.50 12.01
N LYS A 94 16.55 -16.45 12.83
CA LYS A 94 16.17 -17.82 12.43
C LYS A 94 14.94 -17.78 11.51
N ASP A 95 15.16 -17.36 10.28
CA ASP A 95 14.13 -17.30 9.27
C ASP A 95 13.90 -18.71 8.72
N ASN A 96 12.64 -19.10 8.64
CA ASN A 96 12.23 -20.36 8.03
C ASN A 96 12.75 -20.36 6.57
N LEU A 97 13.27 -21.49 6.05
CA LEU A 97 13.86 -21.56 4.70
C LEU A 97 12.94 -20.97 3.61
N PHE A 98 11.63 -21.14 3.80
CA PHE A 98 10.59 -20.57 2.95
C PHE A 98 10.52 -19.03 3.00
N GLY A 99 10.65 -18.42 4.19
CA GLY A 99 10.68 -16.97 4.35
C GLY A 99 11.88 -16.34 3.66
N ARG A 100 13.05 -16.99 3.76
CA ARG A 100 14.27 -16.55 3.06
C ARG A 100 14.13 -16.59 1.54
N LEU A 101 13.47 -17.63 0.99
CA LEU A 101 13.19 -17.70 -0.44
C LEU A 101 12.31 -16.54 -0.89
N ILE A 102 11.26 -16.23 -0.13
CA ILE A 102 10.35 -15.11 -0.44
C ILE A 102 11.07 -13.77 -0.39
N ASP A 103 11.95 -13.55 0.59
CA ASP A 103 12.76 -12.33 0.67
C ASP A 103 13.72 -12.19 -0.53
N ILE A 104 14.31 -13.30 -0.98
CA ILE A 104 15.12 -13.32 -2.20
C ILE A 104 14.29 -12.93 -3.41
N VAL A 105 13.17 -13.62 -3.65
CA VAL A 105 12.32 -13.36 -4.82
C VAL A 105 11.75 -11.93 -4.79
N SER A 106 11.21 -11.51 -3.64
CA SER A 106 10.68 -10.16 -3.46
C SER A 106 11.75 -9.09 -3.70
N GLY A 107 12.95 -9.26 -3.14
CA GLY A 107 14.05 -8.31 -3.33
C GLY A 107 14.55 -8.22 -4.78
N ILE A 108 14.42 -9.29 -5.56
CA ILE A 108 14.79 -9.32 -6.98
C ILE A 108 13.73 -8.61 -7.84
N PHE A 109 12.44 -8.86 -7.62
CA PHE A 109 11.37 -8.32 -8.47
C PHE A 109 10.95 -6.88 -8.11
N THR A 110 11.03 -6.50 -6.84
CA THR A 110 10.57 -5.17 -6.35
C THR A 110 11.13 -3.97 -7.12
N PRO A 111 12.43 -3.90 -7.46
CA PRO A 111 13.03 -2.69 -8.04
C PRO A 111 12.45 -2.24 -9.40
N PHE A 112 11.76 -3.11 -10.14
CA PHE A 112 11.25 -2.80 -11.48
C PHE A 112 9.74 -3.07 -11.65
N ILE A 113 8.99 -3.24 -10.55
CA ILE A 113 7.54 -3.50 -10.59
C ILE A 113 6.78 -2.44 -11.40
N GLY A 114 7.09 -1.16 -11.21
CA GLY A 114 6.39 -0.08 -11.92
C GLY A 114 6.51 -0.19 -13.44
N ILE A 115 7.71 -0.53 -13.92
CA ILE A 115 7.98 -0.73 -15.36
C ILE A 115 7.32 -2.03 -15.83
N LEU A 116 7.31 -3.07 -15.00
CA LEU A 116 6.63 -4.34 -15.26
C LEU A 116 5.11 -4.15 -15.44
N ALA A 117 4.49 -3.34 -14.60
CA ALA A 117 3.08 -2.98 -14.72
C ALA A 117 2.81 -2.17 -16.00
N ALA A 118 3.61 -1.13 -16.27
CA ALA A 118 3.45 -0.30 -17.48
C ALA A 118 3.59 -1.12 -18.78
N SER A 119 4.57 -2.03 -18.83
CA SER A 119 4.80 -2.93 -19.96
C SER A 119 3.60 -3.86 -20.19
N GLY A 120 3.07 -4.44 -19.11
CA GLY A 120 1.88 -5.29 -19.18
C GLY A 120 0.61 -4.55 -19.61
N ILE A 121 0.39 -3.32 -19.10
CA ILE A 121 -0.74 -2.46 -19.49
C ILE A 121 -0.68 -2.14 -20.98
N LEU A 122 0.49 -1.72 -21.50
CA LEU A 122 0.65 -1.42 -22.91
C LEU A 122 0.41 -2.66 -23.78
N LYS A 123 0.95 -3.81 -23.39
CA LYS A 123 0.74 -5.08 -24.09
C LYS A 123 -0.76 -5.46 -24.15
N GLY A 124 -1.47 -5.27 -23.04
CA GLY A 124 -2.92 -5.48 -22.97
C GLY A 124 -3.74 -4.53 -23.86
N LEU A 125 -3.38 -3.24 -23.88
CA LEU A 125 -3.99 -2.25 -24.78
C LEU A 125 -3.77 -2.60 -26.27
N LEU A 126 -2.58 -3.09 -26.62
CA LEU A 126 -2.28 -3.53 -27.99
C LEU A 126 -3.09 -4.76 -28.40
N SER A 127 -3.23 -5.75 -27.51
CA SER A 127 -4.10 -6.90 -27.74
C SER A 127 -5.55 -6.47 -27.98
N LEU A 128 -6.05 -5.51 -27.19
CA LEU A 128 -7.40 -4.96 -27.36
C LEU A 128 -7.54 -4.19 -28.69
N ALA A 129 -6.53 -3.41 -29.07
CA ALA A 129 -6.53 -2.70 -30.35
C ALA A 129 -6.56 -3.64 -31.57
N ILE A 130 -5.90 -4.81 -31.49
CA ILE A 130 -6.01 -5.85 -32.52
C ILE A 130 -7.43 -6.39 -32.58
N VAL A 131 -8.00 -6.76 -31.43
CA VAL A 131 -9.33 -7.38 -31.35
C VAL A 131 -10.43 -6.42 -31.82
N CYS A 132 -10.32 -5.13 -31.51
CA CYS A 132 -11.23 -4.09 -32.00
C CYS A 132 -11.00 -3.71 -33.47
N GLY A 133 -10.01 -4.28 -34.15
CA GLY A 133 -9.67 -3.96 -35.54
C GLY A 133 -9.04 -2.59 -35.75
N TRP A 134 -8.56 -1.94 -34.69
CA TRP A 134 -7.89 -0.63 -34.76
C TRP A 134 -6.45 -0.75 -35.27
N LEU A 135 -5.80 -1.88 -35.01
CA LEU A 135 -4.44 -2.19 -35.45
C LEU A 135 -4.37 -3.59 -36.03
N THR A 136 -3.43 -3.81 -36.94
CA THR A 136 -3.03 -5.15 -37.40
C THR A 136 -1.64 -5.49 -36.89
N ALA A 137 -1.39 -6.77 -36.62
CA ALA A 137 -0.09 -7.25 -36.13
C ALA A 137 1.06 -7.00 -37.14
N GLU A 138 0.71 -6.81 -38.41
CA GLU A 138 1.67 -6.52 -39.48
C GLU A 138 2.08 -5.05 -39.52
N SER A 139 1.24 -4.15 -38.99
CA SER A 139 1.48 -2.70 -39.03
C SER A 139 2.77 -2.31 -38.30
N GLY A 140 3.48 -1.32 -38.86
CA GLY A 140 4.70 -0.79 -38.24
C GLY A 140 4.45 -0.21 -36.85
N THR A 141 3.29 0.44 -36.65
CA THR A 141 2.85 0.97 -35.36
C THR A 141 2.73 -0.13 -34.31
N TYR A 142 2.07 -1.25 -34.65
CA TYR A 142 1.96 -2.38 -33.74
C TYR A 142 3.34 -2.95 -33.40
N LYS A 143 4.21 -3.17 -34.40
CA LYS A 143 5.55 -3.74 -34.17
C LYS A 143 6.38 -2.89 -33.20
N ILE A 144 6.35 -1.56 -33.36
CA ILE A 144 7.09 -0.64 -32.48
C ILE A 144 6.54 -0.66 -31.05
N TRP A 145 5.22 -0.53 -30.87
CA TRP A 145 4.62 -0.53 -29.54
C TRP A 145 4.68 -1.91 -28.87
N PHE A 146 4.54 -2.98 -29.64
CA PHE A 146 4.69 -4.33 -29.15
C PHE A 146 6.11 -4.56 -28.64
N ALA A 147 7.13 -4.19 -29.42
CA ALA A 147 8.52 -4.26 -28.98
C ALA A 147 8.76 -3.45 -27.69
N ALA A 148 8.20 -2.25 -27.58
CA ALA A 148 8.28 -1.44 -26.36
C ALA A 148 7.61 -2.12 -25.15
N SER A 149 6.45 -2.75 -25.38
CA SER A 149 5.69 -3.46 -24.32
C SER A 149 6.32 -4.80 -23.93
N ASP A 150 7.02 -5.45 -24.87
CA ASP A 150 7.53 -6.81 -24.70
C ASP A 150 8.99 -6.84 -24.23
N ALA A 151 9.76 -5.78 -24.47
CA ALA A 151 11.20 -5.71 -24.17
C ALA A 151 11.55 -6.18 -22.75
N LEU A 152 10.81 -5.72 -21.73
CA LEU A 152 11.07 -6.13 -20.35
C LEU A 152 10.84 -7.63 -20.12
N PHE A 153 9.81 -8.21 -20.75
CA PHE A 153 9.51 -9.64 -20.61
C PHE A 153 10.50 -10.48 -21.42
N PHE A 154 10.88 -10.05 -22.61
CA PHE A 154 11.87 -10.75 -23.43
C PHE A 154 13.26 -10.74 -22.79
N PHE A 155 13.73 -9.55 -22.38
CA PHE A 155 15.01 -9.33 -21.72
C PHE A 155 14.95 -9.47 -20.20
N LEU A 156 13.96 -10.19 -19.67
CA LEU A 156 13.79 -10.40 -18.24
C LEU A 156 15.06 -10.96 -17.58
N PRO A 157 15.84 -11.87 -18.20
CA PRO A 157 17.13 -12.28 -17.67
C PRO A 157 18.12 -11.14 -17.43
N LEU A 158 18.19 -10.09 -18.25
CA LEU A 158 19.11 -8.97 -18.02
C LEU A 158 18.74 -8.22 -16.74
N VAL A 159 17.45 -7.93 -16.59
CA VAL A 159 16.90 -7.14 -15.47
C VAL A 159 16.97 -7.95 -14.17
N LEU A 160 16.64 -9.23 -14.22
CA LEU A 160 16.77 -10.15 -13.09
C LEU A 160 18.22 -10.40 -12.72
N GLY A 161 19.13 -10.51 -13.69
CA GLY A 161 20.56 -10.64 -13.44
C GLY A 161 21.07 -9.47 -12.61
N TYR A 162 20.77 -8.25 -13.03
CA TYR A 162 21.15 -7.03 -12.31
C TYR A 162 20.61 -6.97 -10.88
N THR A 163 19.31 -7.21 -10.72
CA THR A 163 18.64 -7.11 -9.41
C THR A 163 19.05 -8.26 -8.48
N ALA A 164 19.26 -9.47 -9.01
CA ALA A 164 19.82 -10.61 -8.28
C ALA A 164 21.27 -10.37 -7.86
N GLY A 165 22.10 -9.75 -8.72
CA GLY A 165 23.46 -9.33 -8.37
C GLY A 165 23.47 -8.41 -7.15
N LYS A 166 22.61 -7.37 -7.16
CA LYS A 166 22.41 -6.50 -5.99
C LYS A 166 21.95 -7.28 -4.76
N LYS A 167 20.96 -8.18 -4.91
CA LYS A 167 20.39 -8.94 -3.79
C LYS A 167 21.38 -9.93 -3.16
N PHE A 168 22.20 -10.60 -3.97
CA PHE A 168 23.22 -11.55 -3.49
C PHE A 168 24.53 -10.86 -3.06
N GLY A 169 24.68 -9.56 -3.29
CA GLY A 169 25.83 -8.76 -2.89
C GLY A 169 27.07 -9.04 -3.73
N GLY A 170 26.90 -9.19 -5.05
CA GLY A 170 27.98 -9.14 -6.03
C GLY A 170 27.80 -7.97 -7.00
N ASN A 171 28.65 -7.88 -8.02
CA ASN A 171 28.59 -6.82 -9.02
C ASN A 171 27.34 -6.96 -9.91
N PRO A 172 26.41 -5.98 -9.89
CA PRO A 172 25.17 -6.03 -10.66
C PRO A 172 25.39 -6.03 -12.17
N PHE A 173 26.46 -5.38 -12.65
CA PHE A 173 26.75 -5.33 -14.09
C PHE A 173 27.34 -6.65 -14.60
N THR A 174 28.14 -7.35 -13.79
CA THR A 174 28.65 -8.69 -14.14
C THR A 174 27.50 -9.67 -14.33
N THR A 175 26.53 -9.66 -13.41
CA THR A 175 25.35 -10.54 -13.46
C THR A 175 24.34 -10.11 -14.53
N LEU A 176 24.24 -8.80 -14.83
CA LEU A 176 23.52 -8.30 -16.01
C LEU A 176 24.12 -8.83 -17.32
N VAL A 177 25.45 -8.88 -17.45
CA VAL A 177 26.12 -9.45 -18.63
C VAL A 177 25.83 -10.94 -18.77
N ILE A 178 25.78 -11.69 -17.66
CA ILE A 178 25.38 -13.10 -17.68
C ILE A 178 23.94 -13.25 -18.21
N GLY A 179 23.00 -12.41 -17.76
CA GLY A 179 21.65 -12.35 -18.31
C GLY A 179 21.61 -11.97 -19.80
N GLY A 180 22.49 -11.05 -20.21
CA GLY A 180 22.70 -10.68 -21.61
C GLY A 180 23.15 -11.85 -22.47
N ALA A 181 24.06 -12.69 -21.96
CA ALA A 181 24.51 -13.89 -22.66
C ALA A 181 23.37 -14.89 -22.89
N LEU A 182 22.48 -15.07 -21.91
CA LEU A 182 21.32 -15.98 -22.01
C LEU A 182 20.33 -15.59 -23.10
N THR A 183 20.20 -14.30 -23.40
CA THR A 183 19.27 -13.77 -24.41
C THR A 183 19.98 -13.25 -25.65
N HIS A 184 21.28 -13.54 -25.78
CA HIS A 184 22.07 -13.05 -26.89
C HIS A 184 21.55 -13.62 -28.22
N PRO A 185 21.44 -12.82 -29.30
CA PRO A 185 20.93 -13.27 -30.59
C PRO A 185 21.63 -14.53 -31.13
N LEU A 186 22.94 -14.66 -30.92
CA LEU A 186 23.69 -15.87 -31.30
C LEU A 186 23.20 -17.13 -30.58
N MET A 187 22.85 -17.04 -29.30
CA MET A 187 22.35 -18.18 -28.53
C MET A 187 20.92 -18.53 -28.95
N LEU A 188 20.10 -17.51 -29.25
CA LEU A 188 18.76 -17.71 -29.81
C LEU A 188 18.82 -18.34 -31.21
N SER A 189 19.75 -17.93 -32.07
CA SER A 189 19.95 -18.55 -33.38
C SER A 189 20.43 -20.00 -33.26
N ALA A 190 21.33 -20.29 -32.32
CA ALA A 190 21.80 -21.65 -32.06
C ALA A 190 20.65 -22.56 -31.55
N PHE A 191 19.81 -22.04 -30.65
CA PHE A 191 18.59 -22.75 -30.23
C PHE A 191 17.64 -23.02 -31.40
N ASN A 192 17.36 -22.03 -32.24
CA ASN A 192 16.48 -22.22 -33.39
C ASN A 192 17.07 -23.24 -34.39
N ALA A 193 18.38 -23.23 -34.60
CA ALA A 193 19.07 -24.22 -35.43
C ALA A 193 19.01 -25.62 -34.83
N SER A 194 19.10 -25.76 -33.49
CA SER A 194 19.01 -27.05 -32.82
C SER A 194 17.61 -27.70 -32.87
N GLN A 195 16.58 -26.94 -33.23
CA GLN A 195 15.20 -27.45 -33.43
C GLN A 195 14.96 -28.00 -34.84
N GLY A 196 15.89 -27.82 -35.79
CA GLY A 196 15.77 -28.31 -37.16
C GLY A 196 15.93 -29.83 -37.29
N ALA A 197 15.36 -30.43 -38.34
CA ALA A 197 15.44 -31.87 -38.59
C ALA A 197 16.89 -32.39 -38.82
N ASP A 198 17.78 -31.51 -39.31
CA ASP A 198 19.22 -31.78 -39.53
C ASP A 198 20.13 -31.14 -38.45
N ALA A 199 19.61 -30.95 -37.25
CA ALA A 199 20.36 -30.30 -36.17
C ALA A 199 21.64 -31.06 -35.81
N VAL A 200 22.79 -30.41 -35.99
CA VAL A 200 24.08 -30.90 -35.53
C VAL A 200 24.27 -30.48 -34.08
N SER A 201 24.58 -31.42 -33.20
CA SER A 201 24.92 -31.09 -31.80
C SER A 201 26.22 -30.28 -31.77
N GLU A 202 26.14 -29.03 -31.33
CA GLU A 202 27.35 -28.24 -31.08
C GLU A 202 27.96 -28.60 -29.72
N SER A 203 29.23 -28.25 -29.52
CA SER A 203 29.96 -28.52 -28.29
C SER A 203 30.77 -27.31 -27.83
N PHE A 204 30.87 -27.15 -26.51
CA PHE A 204 31.78 -26.20 -25.89
C PHE A 204 33.00 -26.97 -25.37
N LEU A 205 34.18 -26.72 -25.94
CA LEU A 205 35.42 -27.43 -25.61
C LEU A 205 35.27 -28.97 -25.65
N GLY A 206 34.48 -29.49 -26.60
CA GLY A 206 34.21 -30.93 -26.74
C GLY A 206 33.09 -31.47 -25.85
N ILE A 207 32.49 -30.64 -24.99
CA ILE A 207 31.32 -31.01 -24.17
C ILE A 207 30.05 -30.66 -24.96
N PRO A 208 29.15 -31.61 -25.24
CA PRO A 208 27.89 -31.33 -25.93
C PRO A 208 27.05 -30.30 -25.18
N VAL A 209 26.50 -29.31 -25.91
CA VAL A 209 25.67 -28.24 -25.33
C VAL A 209 24.23 -28.46 -25.77
N THR A 210 23.29 -28.43 -24.82
CA THR A 210 21.86 -28.37 -25.14
C THR A 210 21.44 -26.91 -25.16
N PHE A 211 21.18 -26.38 -26.37
CA PHE A 211 20.66 -25.02 -26.49
C PHE A 211 19.19 -24.99 -26.08
N LEU A 212 18.83 -23.98 -25.31
CA LEU A 212 17.48 -23.74 -24.82
C LEU A 212 17.16 -22.25 -25.01
N ASN A 213 15.88 -21.93 -25.19
CA ASN A 213 15.44 -20.55 -25.19
C ASN A 213 15.31 -20.05 -23.75
N TYR A 214 16.17 -19.10 -23.37
CA TYR A 214 16.14 -18.47 -22.05
C TYR A 214 15.45 -17.10 -22.03
N SER A 215 14.90 -16.62 -23.15
CA SER A 215 14.11 -15.38 -23.18
C SER A 215 12.92 -15.47 -22.23
N GLY A 216 12.74 -14.46 -21.39
CA GLY A 216 11.71 -14.46 -20.35
C GLY A 216 11.90 -15.46 -19.21
N SER A 217 13.02 -16.20 -19.16
CA SER A 217 13.28 -17.15 -18.07
C SER A 217 13.69 -16.47 -16.77
N VAL A 218 13.24 -17.03 -15.64
CA VAL A 218 13.49 -16.47 -14.30
C VAL A 218 14.49 -17.32 -13.51
N ILE A 219 14.28 -18.64 -13.47
CA ILE A 219 15.06 -19.54 -12.62
C ILE A 219 16.54 -19.64 -13.03
N PRO A 220 16.89 -19.85 -14.32
CA PRO A 220 18.29 -20.05 -14.73
C PRO A 220 19.17 -18.86 -14.36
N ILE A 221 18.69 -17.63 -14.59
CA ILE A 221 19.46 -16.42 -14.32
C ILE A 221 19.63 -16.14 -12.82
N ILE A 222 18.63 -16.42 -11.98
CA ILE A 222 18.76 -16.23 -10.53
C ILE A 222 19.83 -17.18 -9.98
N LEU A 223 19.84 -18.45 -10.43
CA LEU A 223 20.86 -19.42 -10.05
C LEU A 223 22.25 -19.03 -10.58
N ALA A 224 22.34 -18.60 -11.83
CA ALA A 224 23.60 -18.13 -12.41
C ALA A 224 24.14 -16.89 -11.68
N ALA A 225 23.29 -15.92 -11.35
CA ALA A 225 23.67 -14.75 -10.57
C ALA A 225 24.17 -15.13 -9.17
N TRP A 226 23.49 -16.08 -8.50
CA TRP A 226 23.95 -16.60 -7.21
C TRP A 226 25.34 -17.24 -7.29
N VAL A 227 25.57 -18.10 -8.29
CA VAL A 227 26.89 -18.72 -8.53
C VAL A 227 27.95 -17.66 -8.84
N SER A 228 27.63 -16.68 -9.69
CA SER A 228 28.54 -15.58 -10.01
C SER A 228 28.90 -14.76 -8.78
N CYS A 229 27.93 -14.39 -7.94
CA CYS A 229 28.18 -13.62 -6.72
C CYS A 229 28.97 -14.44 -5.69
N TRP A 230 28.74 -15.75 -5.62
CA TRP A 230 29.56 -16.63 -4.79
C TRP A 230 31.00 -16.68 -5.30
N LEU A 231 31.19 -16.88 -6.61
CA LEU A 231 32.51 -16.93 -7.25
C LEU A 231 33.26 -15.61 -7.09
N GLU A 232 32.58 -14.48 -7.24
CA GLU A 232 33.13 -13.15 -7.04
C GLU A 232 33.64 -12.96 -5.61
N LYS A 233 32.85 -13.35 -4.60
CA LYS A 233 33.26 -13.28 -3.20
C LYS A 233 34.48 -14.14 -2.91
N GLN A 234 34.60 -15.32 -3.53
CA GLN A 234 35.79 -16.16 -3.37
C GLN A 234 37.00 -15.57 -4.12
N GLY A 235 36.84 -15.19 -5.38
CA GLY A 235 37.90 -14.56 -6.17
C GLY A 235 38.44 -13.30 -5.48
N ASN A 236 37.56 -12.51 -4.89
CA ASN A 236 37.90 -11.30 -4.13
C ASN A 236 38.75 -11.55 -2.87
N ARG A 237 38.82 -12.79 -2.37
CA ARG A 237 39.71 -13.20 -1.28
C ARG A 237 41.11 -13.59 -1.76
N PHE A 238 41.20 -14.14 -2.98
CA PHE A 238 42.47 -14.62 -3.55
C PHE A 238 43.19 -13.57 -4.41
N LEU A 239 42.46 -12.66 -5.03
CA LEU A 239 43.00 -11.66 -5.94
C LEU A 239 43.58 -10.44 -5.20
N HIS A 240 44.76 -10.00 -5.64
CA HIS A 240 45.40 -8.80 -5.15
C HIS A 240 44.59 -7.54 -5.54
N SER A 241 44.58 -6.52 -4.67
CA SER A 241 43.75 -5.31 -4.84
C SER A 241 43.98 -4.58 -6.17
N ALA A 242 45.21 -4.60 -6.69
CA ALA A 242 45.59 -3.95 -7.95
C ALA A 242 44.89 -4.53 -9.20
N VAL A 243 44.50 -5.81 -9.17
CA VAL A 243 43.94 -6.51 -10.34
C VAL A 243 42.49 -6.96 -10.14
N LYS A 244 42.01 -6.91 -8.90
CA LYS A 244 40.69 -7.37 -8.45
C LYS A 244 39.53 -6.80 -9.29
N ASN A 245 39.61 -5.51 -9.65
CA ASN A 245 38.55 -4.82 -10.37
C ASN A 245 38.36 -5.30 -11.82
N PHE A 246 39.37 -5.94 -12.43
CA PHE A 246 39.29 -6.44 -13.81
C PHE A 246 39.22 -7.96 -13.87
N ILE A 247 40.00 -8.66 -13.02
CA ILE A 247 40.08 -10.12 -13.04
C ILE A 247 38.83 -10.76 -12.41
N ALA A 248 38.26 -10.18 -11.34
CA ALA A 248 37.11 -10.79 -10.70
C ALA A 248 35.88 -10.84 -11.63
N PRO A 249 35.46 -9.74 -12.31
CA PRO A 249 34.37 -9.80 -13.29
C PRO A 249 34.68 -10.74 -14.48
N LEU A 250 35.93 -10.74 -14.96
CA LEU A 250 36.37 -11.63 -16.05
C LEU A 250 36.17 -13.10 -15.69
N LEU A 251 36.66 -13.53 -14.52
CA LEU A 251 36.52 -14.92 -14.06
C LEU A 251 35.05 -15.27 -13.81
N CYS A 252 34.27 -14.35 -13.26
CA CYS A 252 32.83 -14.53 -13.06
C CYS A 252 32.12 -14.84 -14.38
N ILE A 253 32.36 -14.04 -15.43
CA ILE A 253 31.74 -14.25 -16.74
C ILE A 253 32.28 -15.52 -17.40
N ALA A 254 33.61 -15.69 -17.46
CA ALA A 254 34.27 -16.79 -18.15
C ALA A 254 33.91 -18.17 -17.58
N ILE A 255 33.62 -18.24 -16.27
CA ILE A 255 33.23 -19.49 -15.61
C ILE A 255 31.71 -19.63 -15.59
N THR A 256 30.98 -18.60 -15.17
CA THR A 256 29.54 -18.72 -14.94
C THR A 256 28.75 -18.84 -16.23
N VAL A 257 29.12 -18.15 -17.32
CA VAL A 257 28.36 -18.23 -18.58
C VAL A 257 28.41 -19.64 -19.18
N PRO A 258 29.58 -20.28 -19.43
CA PRO A 258 29.61 -21.66 -19.91
C PRO A 258 28.97 -22.64 -18.94
N LEU A 259 29.22 -22.49 -17.64
CA LEU A 259 28.58 -23.31 -16.61
C LEU A 259 27.04 -23.19 -16.66
N THR A 260 26.54 -22.02 -17.02
CA THR A 260 25.10 -21.79 -17.17
C THR A 260 24.55 -22.56 -18.36
N PHE A 261 25.18 -22.52 -19.53
CA PHE A 261 24.68 -23.28 -20.68
C PHE A 261 24.87 -24.80 -20.55
N LEU A 262 25.93 -25.25 -19.87
CA LEU A 262 26.24 -26.68 -19.74
C LEU A 262 25.47 -27.37 -18.63
N ILE A 263 25.25 -26.68 -17.50
CA ILE A 263 24.72 -27.30 -16.28
C ILE A 263 23.54 -26.54 -15.71
N ILE A 264 23.71 -25.26 -15.36
CA ILE A 264 22.69 -24.53 -14.59
C ILE A 264 21.40 -24.39 -15.39
N GLY A 265 21.49 -24.07 -16.67
CA GLY A 265 20.37 -23.87 -17.59
C GLY A 265 19.57 -25.15 -17.81
N PRO A 266 20.18 -26.28 -18.23
CA PRO A 266 19.49 -27.56 -18.33
C PRO A 266 18.87 -28.03 -17.01
N VAL A 267 19.59 -27.93 -15.89
CA VAL A 267 19.07 -28.32 -14.57
C VAL A 267 17.91 -27.41 -14.14
N ALA A 268 18.04 -26.10 -14.33
CA ALA A 268 16.99 -25.14 -14.02
C ALA A 268 15.76 -25.35 -14.90
N THR A 269 15.95 -25.68 -16.17
CA THR A 269 14.85 -25.94 -17.12
C THR A 269 14.14 -27.24 -16.79
N TRP A 270 14.88 -28.29 -16.45
CA TRP A 270 14.30 -29.54 -15.95
C TRP A 270 13.49 -29.31 -14.67
N LEU A 271 14.03 -28.54 -13.72
CA LEU A 271 13.33 -28.14 -12.51
C LEU A 271 12.07 -27.32 -12.84
N SER A 272 12.18 -26.34 -13.74
CA SER A 272 11.08 -25.52 -14.26
C SER A 272 9.95 -26.37 -14.86
N GLN A 273 10.29 -27.40 -15.64
CA GLN A 273 9.32 -28.34 -16.20
C GLN A 273 8.64 -29.14 -15.10
N MET A 274 9.39 -29.66 -14.14
CA MET A 274 8.83 -30.38 -12.99
C MET A 274 7.87 -29.50 -12.17
N LEU A 275 8.20 -28.23 -11.92
CA LEU A 275 7.29 -27.31 -11.24
C LEU A 275 6.01 -27.07 -12.05
N ALA A 276 6.14 -26.80 -13.36
CA ALA A 276 4.99 -26.52 -14.23
C ALA A 276 4.04 -27.74 -14.31
N PHE A 277 4.57 -28.93 -14.60
CA PHE A 277 3.78 -30.15 -14.69
C PHE A 277 3.22 -30.58 -13.33
N GLY A 278 3.99 -30.40 -12.25
CA GLY A 278 3.52 -30.67 -10.88
C GLY A 278 2.34 -29.78 -10.51
N TYR A 279 2.44 -28.47 -10.76
CA TYR A 279 1.34 -27.54 -10.61
C TYR A 279 0.13 -27.93 -11.47
N GLN A 280 0.33 -28.24 -12.76
CA GLN A 280 -0.73 -28.60 -13.67
C GLN A 280 -1.45 -29.90 -13.25
N THR A 281 -0.74 -30.87 -12.69
CA THR A 281 -1.31 -32.11 -12.15
C THR A 281 -2.24 -31.82 -10.96
N ILE A 282 -1.81 -30.95 -10.06
CA ILE A 282 -2.65 -30.51 -8.92
C ILE A 282 -3.87 -29.73 -9.43
N TYR A 283 -3.66 -28.83 -10.38
CA TYR A 283 -4.71 -27.99 -10.93
C TYR A 283 -5.78 -28.82 -11.65
N THR A 284 -5.39 -29.77 -12.51
CA THR A 284 -6.33 -30.61 -13.27
C THR A 284 -7.13 -31.57 -12.38
N TRP A 285 -6.63 -31.92 -11.20
CA TRP A 285 -7.35 -32.77 -10.25
C TRP A 285 -8.60 -32.07 -9.67
N ALA A 286 -8.48 -30.80 -9.30
CA ALA A 286 -9.61 -30.02 -8.79
C ALA A 286 -9.50 -28.52 -9.18
N PRO A 287 -9.77 -28.16 -10.45
CA PRO A 287 -9.58 -26.79 -10.95
C PRO A 287 -10.41 -25.75 -10.19
N TRP A 288 -11.65 -26.11 -9.84
CA TRP A 288 -12.56 -25.25 -9.07
C TRP A 288 -12.08 -25.03 -7.63
N ALA A 289 -11.48 -26.05 -7.00
CA ALA A 289 -10.99 -25.96 -5.62
C ALA A 289 -9.68 -25.18 -5.56
N ALA A 290 -8.77 -25.42 -6.51
CA ALA A 290 -7.58 -24.61 -6.70
C ALA A 290 -7.95 -23.14 -6.96
N GLY A 291 -8.95 -22.93 -7.82
CA GLY A 291 -9.58 -21.65 -8.09
C GLY A 291 -10.07 -20.94 -6.83
N ALA A 292 -10.87 -21.63 -6.02
CA ALA A 292 -11.43 -21.11 -4.78
C ALA A 292 -10.34 -20.77 -3.75
N ALA A 293 -9.39 -21.67 -3.55
CA ALA A 293 -8.33 -21.49 -2.56
C ALA A 293 -7.42 -20.30 -2.91
N LEU A 294 -6.95 -20.24 -4.16
CA LEU A 294 -6.11 -19.13 -4.62
C LEU A 294 -6.89 -17.82 -4.65
N GLY A 295 -8.14 -17.82 -5.11
CA GLY A 295 -9.01 -16.64 -5.08
C GLY A 295 -9.28 -16.10 -3.68
N ALA A 296 -9.40 -16.98 -2.68
CA ALA A 296 -9.60 -16.59 -1.27
C ALA A 296 -8.30 -16.06 -0.62
N LEU A 297 -7.18 -16.75 -0.86
CA LEU A 297 -5.93 -16.53 -0.16
C LEU A 297 -5.05 -15.48 -0.81
N TRP A 298 -5.24 -15.15 -2.09
CA TRP A 298 -4.37 -14.23 -2.80
C TRP A 298 -4.18 -12.90 -2.07
N GLN A 299 -5.26 -12.27 -1.63
CA GLN A 299 -5.14 -10.97 -0.97
C GLN A 299 -4.47 -11.07 0.41
N VAL A 300 -4.61 -12.21 1.09
CA VAL A 300 -3.86 -12.50 2.31
C VAL A 300 -2.36 -12.64 2.00
N CYS A 301 -2.02 -13.35 0.91
CA CYS A 301 -0.65 -13.44 0.42
C CYS A 301 -0.08 -12.09 -0.03
N VAL A 302 -0.91 -11.17 -0.52
CA VAL A 302 -0.51 -9.78 -0.82
C VAL A 302 -0.12 -9.04 0.45
N ILE A 303 -0.92 -9.15 1.52
CA ILE A 303 -0.65 -8.51 2.81
C ILE A 303 0.72 -8.91 3.37
N PHE A 304 1.03 -10.20 3.33
CA PHE A 304 2.28 -10.76 3.87
C PHE A 304 3.43 -10.80 2.84
N GLY A 305 3.21 -10.33 1.61
CA GLY A 305 4.21 -10.39 0.54
C GLY A 305 4.52 -11.81 0.01
N LEU A 306 3.79 -12.83 0.47
CA LEU A 306 3.99 -14.23 0.06
C LEU A 306 3.66 -14.46 -1.42
N HIS A 307 2.82 -13.61 -2.01
CA HIS A 307 2.43 -13.68 -3.41
C HIS A 307 3.62 -13.59 -4.39
N TRP A 308 4.72 -12.93 -3.98
CA TRP A 308 5.94 -12.88 -4.79
C TRP A 308 6.55 -14.25 -5.03
N GLY A 309 6.38 -15.21 -4.11
CA GLY A 309 6.82 -16.59 -4.33
C GLY A 309 6.08 -17.30 -5.48
N LEU A 310 4.87 -16.84 -5.81
CA LEU A 310 4.02 -17.43 -6.85
C LEU A 310 4.26 -16.82 -8.24
N VAL A 311 4.74 -15.57 -8.34
CA VAL A 311 4.96 -14.89 -9.62
C VAL A 311 5.95 -15.61 -10.54
N PRO A 312 7.13 -16.08 -10.07
CA PRO A 312 8.04 -16.86 -10.90
C PRO A 312 7.40 -18.12 -11.49
N LEU A 313 6.47 -18.76 -10.76
CA LEU A 313 5.76 -19.94 -11.25
C LEU A 313 4.84 -19.58 -12.42
N MET A 314 4.16 -18.43 -12.37
CA MET A 314 3.29 -17.96 -13.46
C MET A 314 4.09 -17.67 -14.73
N ILE A 315 5.22 -16.97 -14.59
CA ILE A 315 6.13 -16.69 -15.71
C ILE A 315 6.70 -18.00 -16.27
N ASN A 316 7.05 -18.93 -15.38
CA ASN A 316 7.54 -20.25 -15.76
C ASN A 316 6.49 -21.07 -16.53
N ASN A 317 5.23 -21.05 -16.11
CA ASN A 317 4.15 -21.72 -16.82
C ASN A 317 4.00 -21.18 -18.24
N ILE A 318 4.04 -19.86 -18.44
CA ILE A 318 4.00 -19.26 -19.77
C ILE A 318 5.23 -19.68 -20.59
N ALA A 319 6.43 -19.70 -20.00
CA ALA A 319 7.65 -20.09 -20.69
C ALA A 319 7.67 -21.57 -21.10
N VAL A 320 7.15 -22.47 -20.25
CA VAL A 320 7.19 -23.93 -20.47
C VAL A 320 5.96 -24.45 -21.23
N LEU A 321 4.77 -23.98 -20.86
CA LEU A 321 3.48 -24.48 -21.37
C LEU A 321 2.87 -23.54 -22.43
N GLY A 322 3.43 -22.35 -22.65
CA GLY A 322 2.88 -21.32 -23.53
C GLY A 322 1.68 -20.56 -22.95
N GLN A 323 1.22 -20.94 -21.76
CA GLN A 323 0.05 -20.38 -21.09
C GLN A 323 0.11 -20.56 -19.58
N ASP A 324 -0.67 -19.76 -18.84
CA ASP A 324 -0.82 -19.90 -17.39
C ASP A 324 -2.29 -19.86 -16.95
N THR A 325 -2.63 -20.73 -15.99
CA THR A 325 -3.95 -20.82 -15.35
C THR A 325 -4.02 -20.08 -14.02
N MET A 326 -2.87 -19.79 -13.40
CA MET A 326 -2.88 -19.16 -12.08
C MET A 326 -3.29 -17.70 -12.16
N LEU A 327 -2.72 -16.94 -13.09
CA LEU A 327 -3.03 -15.52 -13.31
C LEU A 327 -4.53 -15.23 -13.48
N PRO A 328 -5.28 -15.94 -14.35
CA PRO A 328 -6.70 -15.70 -14.50
C PRO A 328 -7.49 -16.00 -13.21
N ILE A 329 -7.13 -17.05 -12.45
CA ILE A 329 -7.78 -17.40 -11.17
C ILE A 329 -7.62 -16.31 -10.11
N LEU A 330 -6.52 -15.56 -10.16
CA LEU A 330 -6.22 -14.49 -9.21
C LEU A 330 -6.97 -13.19 -9.52
N LEU A 331 -7.43 -13.00 -10.77
CA LEU A 331 -8.14 -11.80 -11.18
C LEU A 331 -9.43 -11.56 -10.37
N PRO A 332 -10.30 -12.56 -10.14
CA PRO A 332 -11.41 -12.46 -9.21
C PRO A 332 -11.05 -11.97 -7.79
N ALA A 333 -9.87 -12.31 -7.26
CA ALA A 333 -9.45 -11.82 -5.94
C ALA A 333 -9.22 -10.31 -5.95
N VAL A 334 -8.58 -9.79 -7.00
CA VAL A 334 -8.36 -8.35 -7.21
C VAL A 334 -9.71 -7.64 -7.35
N PHE A 335 -10.57 -8.14 -8.26
CA PHE A 335 -11.89 -7.56 -8.50
C PHE A 335 -12.84 -7.71 -7.30
N GLY A 336 -12.65 -8.73 -6.45
CA GLY A 336 -13.36 -8.88 -5.18
C GLY A 336 -13.02 -7.76 -4.19
N GLN A 337 -11.76 -7.33 -4.11
CA GLN A 337 -11.36 -6.18 -3.28
C GLN A 337 -11.80 -4.84 -3.89
N VAL A 338 -11.76 -4.71 -5.21
CA VAL A 338 -12.35 -3.56 -5.91
C VAL A 338 -13.85 -3.47 -5.60
N GLY A 339 -14.56 -4.59 -5.68
CA GLY A 339 -15.97 -4.71 -5.34
C GLY A 339 -16.26 -4.33 -3.88
N ALA A 340 -15.47 -4.82 -2.92
CA ALA A 340 -15.59 -4.44 -1.52
C ALA A 340 -15.42 -2.93 -1.34
N THR A 341 -14.42 -2.35 -1.99
CA THR A 341 -14.13 -0.91 -1.94
C THR A 341 -15.26 -0.09 -2.57
N MET A 342 -15.84 -0.57 -3.68
CA MET A 342 -17.05 0.01 -4.27
C MET A 342 -18.23 -0.03 -3.30
N GLY A 343 -18.44 -1.14 -2.59
CA GLY A 343 -19.47 -1.25 -1.57
C GLY A 343 -19.28 -0.24 -0.43
N ILE A 344 -18.03 0.01 -0.01
CA ILE A 344 -17.70 1.07 0.96
C ILE A 344 -18.02 2.45 0.38
N PHE A 345 -17.57 2.74 -0.85
CA PHE A 345 -17.80 4.01 -1.53
C PHE A 345 -19.29 4.38 -1.64
N LEU A 346 -20.13 3.39 -1.96
CA LEU A 346 -21.57 3.57 -2.12
C LEU A 346 -22.29 3.73 -0.78
N ARG A 347 -21.80 3.09 0.29
CA ARG A 347 -22.46 3.11 1.60
C ARG A 347 -21.98 4.24 2.52
N THR A 348 -20.69 4.59 2.47
CA THR A 348 -20.11 5.55 3.41
C THR A 348 -20.61 6.97 3.14
N ARG A 349 -20.84 7.72 4.22
CA ARG A 349 -21.18 9.15 4.18
C ARG A 349 -20.00 10.04 4.56
N ASP A 350 -18.92 9.46 5.09
CA ASP A 350 -17.71 10.20 5.43
C ASP A 350 -16.97 10.65 4.17
N GLY A 351 -16.73 11.95 4.04
CA GLY A 351 -16.14 12.55 2.85
C GLY A 351 -14.72 12.04 2.55
N ARG A 352 -13.92 11.80 3.61
CA ARG A 352 -12.55 11.31 3.49
C ARG A 352 -12.50 9.86 3.03
N GLN A 353 -13.27 8.98 3.68
CA GLN A 353 -13.39 7.58 3.28
C GLN A 353 -13.96 7.45 1.87
N LYS A 354 -14.93 8.30 1.50
CA LYS A 354 -15.50 8.30 0.16
C LYS A 354 -14.48 8.70 -0.90
N ALA A 355 -13.70 9.76 -0.66
CA ALA A 355 -12.61 10.16 -1.55
C ALA A 355 -11.54 9.06 -1.69
N LEU A 356 -11.11 8.48 -0.57
CA LEU A 356 -10.14 7.38 -0.56
C LEU A 356 -10.65 6.13 -1.28
N ALA A 357 -11.93 5.80 -1.11
CA ALA A 357 -12.55 4.66 -1.79
C ALA A 357 -12.63 4.89 -3.30
N GLY A 358 -13.00 6.09 -3.74
CA GLY A 358 -13.01 6.44 -5.16
C GLY A 358 -11.64 6.28 -5.82
N SER A 359 -10.58 6.83 -5.22
CA SER A 359 -9.22 6.71 -5.77
C SER A 359 -8.69 5.27 -5.71
N SER A 360 -9.02 4.52 -4.66
CA SER A 360 -8.60 3.12 -4.49
C SER A 360 -9.30 2.16 -5.45
N ILE A 361 -10.55 2.42 -5.83
CA ILE A 361 -11.26 1.67 -6.89
C ILE A 361 -10.53 1.84 -8.21
N ALA A 362 -10.19 3.08 -8.59
CA ALA A 362 -9.48 3.35 -9.82
C ALA A 362 -8.13 2.62 -9.86
N ALA A 363 -7.33 2.70 -8.78
CA ALA A 363 -6.07 1.98 -8.66
C ALA A 363 -6.25 0.44 -8.74
N GLY A 364 -7.27 -0.09 -8.06
CA GLY A 364 -7.54 -1.53 -8.01
C GLY A 364 -7.97 -2.13 -9.34
N ILE A 365 -8.68 -1.38 -10.19
CA ILE A 365 -9.02 -1.80 -11.57
C ILE A 365 -7.75 -2.05 -12.40
N PHE A 366 -6.70 -1.25 -12.15
CA PHE A 366 -5.39 -1.40 -12.78
C PHE A 366 -4.45 -2.35 -12.02
N GLY A 367 -4.97 -3.14 -11.07
CA GLY A 367 -4.25 -4.19 -10.37
C GLY A 367 -3.49 -3.73 -9.11
N ILE A 368 -3.60 -2.46 -8.73
CA ILE A 368 -2.99 -1.91 -7.52
C ILE A 368 -4.00 -1.96 -6.38
N THR A 369 -3.93 -3.00 -5.56
CA THR A 369 -4.93 -3.29 -4.51
C THR A 369 -4.52 -2.78 -3.13
N GLU A 370 -3.29 -2.32 -2.96
CA GLU A 370 -2.73 -1.88 -1.69
C GLU A 370 -3.49 -0.69 -1.06
N PRO A 371 -3.86 0.38 -1.81
CA PRO A 371 -4.63 1.48 -1.24
C PRO A 371 -6.02 1.02 -0.75
N ALA A 372 -6.67 0.13 -1.49
CA ALA A 372 -7.95 -0.45 -1.14
C ALA A 372 -7.85 -1.33 0.12
N VAL A 373 -6.88 -2.24 0.15
CA VAL A 373 -6.72 -3.19 1.26
C VAL A 373 -6.30 -2.48 2.54
N TYR A 374 -5.22 -1.72 2.52
CA TYR A 374 -4.67 -1.12 3.73
C TYR A 374 -5.45 0.13 4.17
N GLY A 375 -5.97 0.91 3.22
CA GLY A 375 -6.67 2.14 3.52
C GLY A 375 -8.13 1.94 3.94
N LEU A 376 -8.77 0.85 3.51
CA LEU A 376 -10.22 0.69 3.64
C LEU A 376 -10.65 -0.71 4.08
N THR A 377 -10.41 -1.74 3.27
CA THR A 377 -11.09 -3.03 3.47
C THR A 377 -10.56 -3.79 4.68
N LEU A 378 -9.24 -3.78 4.92
CA LEU A 378 -8.60 -4.47 6.05
C LEU A 378 -8.91 -3.80 7.39
N PRO A 379 -8.81 -2.45 7.56
CA PRO A 379 -9.25 -1.78 8.78
C PRO A 379 -10.71 -2.09 9.15
N LEU A 380 -11.60 -2.15 8.16
CA LEU A 380 -13.02 -2.45 8.37
C LEU A 380 -13.32 -3.95 8.54
N ARG A 381 -12.33 -4.83 8.32
CA ARG A 381 -12.34 -6.30 8.42
C ARG A 381 -13.37 -7.02 7.55
N ARG A 382 -14.66 -6.74 7.72
CA ARG A 382 -15.76 -7.38 6.97
C ARG A 382 -15.65 -7.15 5.46
N PRO A 383 -15.38 -5.94 4.96
CA PRO A 383 -15.22 -5.73 3.52
C PRO A 383 -14.07 -6.56 2.94
N PHE A 384 -12.95 -6.68 3.69
CA PHE A 384 -11.84 -7.51 3.26
C PHE A 384 -12.23 -8.98 3.14
N ILE A 385 -12.92 -9.51 4.15
CA ILE A 385 -13.42 -10.90 4.16
C ILE A 385 -14.40 -11.14 3.01
N PHE A 386 -15.33 -10.21 2.76
CA PHE A 386 -16.27 -10.32 1.65
C PHE A 386 -15.56 -10.29 0.29
N GLY A 387 -14.52 -9.47 0.14
CA GLY A 387 -13.65 -9.50 -1.03
C GLY A 387 -12.96 -10.85 -1.22
N CYS A 388 -12.44 -11.47 -0.15
CA CYS A 388 -11.82 -12.81 -0.24
C CYS A 388 -12.85 -13.91 -0.55
N VAL A 389 -14.04 -13.89 0.06
CA VAL A 389 -15.11 -14.87 -0.21
C VAL A 389 -15.61 -14.76 -1.65
N ALA A 390 -15.83 -13.54 -2.13
CA ALA A 390 -16.24 -13.31 -3.50
C ALA A 390 -15.12 -13.67 -4.50
N GLY A 391 -13.86 -13.40 -4.14
CA GLY A 391 -12.67 -13.84 -4.87
C GLY A 391 -12.57 -15.36 -4.96
N ALA A 392 -12.92 -16.09 -3.89
CA ALA A 392 -12.98 -17.55 -3.89
C ALA A 392 -14.02 -18.07 -4.89
N LEU A 393 -15.24 -17.52 -4.84
CA LEU A 393 -16.31 -17.95 -5.74
C LEU A 393 -16.00 -17.63 -7.20
N GLY A 394 -15.52 -16.41 -7.47
CA GLY A 394 -15.09 -16.03 -8.81
C GLY A 394 -13.91 -16.88 -9.29
N GLY A 395 -12.91 -17.09 -8.44
CA GLY A 395 -11.74 -17.94 -8.71
C GLY A 395 -12.12 -19.38 -9.03
N ALA A 396 -13.12 -19.94 -8.34
CA ALA A 396 -13.66 -21.26 -8.61
C ALA A 396 -14.30 -21.36 -10.01
N ILE A 397 -15.03 -20.33 -10.43
CA ILE A 397 -15.65 -20.25 -11.77
C ILE A 397 -14.58 -20.15 -12.85
N VAL A 398 -13.58 -19.29 -12.65
CA VAL A 398 -12.45 -19.13 -13.57
C VAL A 398 -11.64 -20.43 -13.66
N GLY A 399 -11.40 -21.08 -12.53
CA GLY A 399 -10.74 -22.38 -12.46
C GLY A 399 -11.52 -23.47 -13.19
N PHE A 400 -12.84 -23.55 -12.98
CA PHE A 400 -13.70 -24.54 -13.63
C PHE A 400 -13.81 -24.34 -15.15
N SER A 401 -13.83 -23.10 -15.61
CA SER A 401 -13.93 -22.76 -17.04
C SER A 401 -12.63 -23.01 -17.83
N GLY A 402 -11.53 -23.37 -17.15
CA GLY A 402 -10.24 -23.60 -17.81
C GLY A 402 -9.70 -22.33 -18.47
N THR A 403 -9.91 -21.17 -17.84
CA THR A 403 -9.41 -19.90 -18.39
C THR A 403 -7.88 -19.86 -18.31
N HIS A 404 -7.25 -19.44 -19.41
CA HIS A 404 -5.81 -19.30 -19.54
C HIS A 404 -5.42 -17.86 -19.87
N VAL A 405 -4.15 -17.50 -19.64
CA VAL A 405 -3.52 -16.33 -20.27
C VAL A 405 -2.30 -16.73 -21.08
N TYR A 406 -2.05 -16.00 -22.17
CA TYR A 406 -0.98 -16.29 -23.14
C TYR A 406 0.20 -15.32 -23.08
N SER A 407 0.11 -14.33 -22.19
CA SER A 407 1.18 -13.38 -21.94
C SER A 407 1.14 -12.97 -20.48
N PHE A 408 2.32 -12.69 -19.91
CA PHE A 408 2.39 -12.27 -18.53
C PHE A 408 2.01 -10.80 -18.38
N GLY A 409 1.23 -10.50 -17.34
CA GLY A 409 0.91 -9.16 -16.87
C GLY A 409 0.27 -9.26 -15.50
N PHE A 410 0.42 -8.25 -14.65
CA PHE A 410 -0.27 -8.28 -13.35
C PHE A 410 -1.79 -8.30 -13.54
N GLY A 411 -2.52 -8.95 -12.63
CA GLY A 411 -3.97 -9.07 -12.70
C GLY A 411 -4.64 -7.69 -12.68
N ASN A 412 -5.22 -7.28 -13.80
CA ASN A 412 -5.91 -6.01 -13.97
C ASN A 412 -6.98 -6.12 -15.08
N ILE A 413 -7.69 -5.03 -15.39
CA ILE A 413 -8.73 -5.03 -16.42
C ILE A 413 -8.27 -5.53 -17.81
N PHE A 414 -7.01 -5.30 -18.17
CA PHE A 414 -6.46 -5.78 -19.45
C PHE A 414 -6.11 -7.26 -19.46
N THR A 415 -6.13 -7.94 -18.30
CA THR A 415 -5.98 -9.39 -18.23
C THR A 415 -7.08 -10.10 -19.05
N PHE A 416 -8.28 -9.54 -19.17
CA PHE A 416 -9.30 -10.09 -20.07
C PHE A 416 -8.83 -10.15 -21.53
N ALA A 417 -8.07 -9.16 -22.00
CA ALA A 417 -7.49 -9.20 -23.35
C ALA A 417 -6.37 -10.25 -23.46
N GLN A 418 -5.65 -10.52 -22.36
CA GLN A 418 -4.61 -11.56 -22.30
C GLN A 418 -5.19 -12.97 -22.21
N MET A 419 -6.47 -13.10 -21.84
CA MET A 419 -7.20 -14.37 -21.80
C MET A 419 -7.71 -14.80 -23.17
N ILE A 420 -7.65 -13.93 -24.19
CA ILE A 420 -8.14 -14.25 -25.53
C ILE A 420 -7.23 -15.32 -26.16
N PRO A 421 -7.76 -16.51 -26.48
CA PRO A 421 -7.00 -17.56 -27.14
C PRO A 421 -6.48 -17.14 -28.53
N PRO A 422 -5.37 -17.76 -29.00
CA PRO A 422 -4.88 -17.56 -30.37
C PRO A 422 -5.92 -17.85 -31.46
N GLY A 423 -6.89 -18.71 -31.16
CA GLY A 423 -8.02 -19.05 -32.05
C GLY A 423 -9.17 -18.04 -32.05
N GLY A 424 -9.09 -16.96 -31.25
CA GLY A 424 -10.14 -15.97 -31.08
C GLY A 424 -10.96 -16.18 -29.81
N VAL A 425 -12.01 -15.35 -29.63
CA VAL A 425 -12.86 -15.35 -28.42
C VAL A 425 -13.66 -16.64 -28.30
N ASP A 426 -13.54 -17.32 -27.16
CA ASP A 426 -14.26 -18.55 -26.86
C ASP A 426 -14.91 -18.53 -25.45
N ALA A 427 -15.45 -19.68 -25.04
CA ALA A 427 -16.12 -19.85 -23.74
C ALA A 427 -15.18 -19.65 -22.53
N THR A 428 -13.87 -19.86 -22.69
CA THR A 428 -12.90 -19.72 -21.59
C THR A 428 -12.76 -18.26 -21.18
N LEU A 429 -12.71 -17.33 -22.14
CA LEU A 429 -12.72 -15.88 -21.87
C LEU A 429 -13.97 -15.47 -21.08
N TRP A 430 -15.14 -15.96 -21.51
CA TRP A 430 -16.41 -15.64 -20.84
C TRP A 430 -16.46 -16.21 -19.43
N GLY A 431 -15.87 -17.37 -19.18
CA GLY A 431 -15.68 -17.91 -17.83
C GLY A 431 -14.83 -17.00 -16.95
N GLY A 432 -13.72 -16.49 -17.49
CA GLY A 432 -12.87 -15.46 -16.86
C GLY A 432 -13.65 -14.20 -16.47
N ILE A 433 -14.35 -13.61 -17.43
CA ILE A 433 -15.16 -12.40 -17.24
C ILE A 433 -16.27 -12.63 -16.22
N LEU A 434 -17.02 -13.73 -16.35
CA LEU A 434 -18.12 -14.06 -15.45
C LEU A 434 -17.63 -14.21 -14.01
N GLY A 435 -16.53 -14.94 -13.79
CA GLY A 435 -15.95 -15.12 -12.47
C GLY A 435 -15.51 -13.80 -11.83
N SER A 436 -14.83 -12.93 -12.59
CA SER A 436 -14.40 -11.62 -12.09
C SER A 436 -15.57 -10.66 -11.81
N VAL A 437 -16.60 -10.65 -12.67
CA VAL A 437 -17.80 -9.82 -12.47
C VAL A 437 -18.58 -10.30 -11.25
N ILE A 438 -18.76 -11.61 -11.07
CA ILE A 438 -19.41 -12.17 -9.88
C ILE A 438 -18.64 -11.77 -8.63
N ALA A 439 -17.31 -11.87 -8.63
CA ALA A 439 -16.50 -11.46 -7.47
C ALA A 439 -16.69 -9.98 -7.13
N LEU A 440 -16.67 -9.10 -8.15
CA LEU A 440 -16.89 -7.66 -7.96
C LEU A 440 -18.29 -7.37 -7.41
N VAL A 441 -19.33 -7.89 -8.06
CA VAL A 441 -20.72 -7.59 -7.71
C VAL A 441 -21.06 -8.16 -6.34
N LEU A 442 -20.72 -9.43 -6.09
CA LEU A 442 -21.01 -10.09 -4.82
C LEU A 442 -20.33 -9.37 -3.66
N SER A 443 -19.04 -9.04 -3.80
CA SER A 443 -18.31 -8.32 -2.76
C SER A 443 -18.88 -6.92 -2.52
N CYS A 444 -19.26 -6.21 -3.59
CA CYS A 444 -19.90 -4.90 -3.51
C CYS A 444 -21.23 -4.97 -2.76
N VAL A 445 -22.10 -5.91 -3.11
CA VAL A 445 -23.41 -6.09 -2.46
C VAL A 445 -23.25 -6.50 -1.00
N LEU A 446 -22.41 -7.49 -0.70
CA LEU A 446 -22.15 -7.92 0.68
C LEU A 446 -21.58 -6.78 1.52
N THR A 447 -20.68 -5.99 0.96
CA THR A 447 -20.08 -4.85 1.65
C THR A 447 -21.08 -3.72 1.85
N PHE A 448 -21.89 -3.43 0.84
CA PHE A 448 -22.95 -2.44 0.93
C PHE A 448 -24.02 -2.82 1.97
N ILE A 449 -24.39 -4.10 2.08
CA ILE A 449 -25.44 -4.54 3.02
C ILE A 449 -24.89 -4.75 4.43
N ALA A 450 -23.71 -5.36 4.59
CA ALA A 450 -23.21 -5.84 5.88
C ALA A 450 -21.75 -5.47 6.20
N GLY A 451 -21.04 -4.79 5.29
CA GLY A 451 -19.59 -4.60 5.37
C GLY A 451 -19.14 -3.44 6.24
N LEU A 452 -19.89 -2.35 6.29
CA LEU A 452 -19.62 -1.32 7.29
C LEU A 452 -20.20 -1.79 8.63
N PRO A 453 -19.45 -1.66 9.76
CA PRO A 453 -20.05 -1.84 11.07
C PRO A 453 -21.30 -0.97 11.12
N LYS A 454 -22.41 -1.54 11.63
CA LYS A 454 -23.58 -0.71 11.96
C LYS A 454 -23.03 0.37 12.88
N VAL A 455 -22.95 1.61 12.39
CA VAL A 455 -23.09 2.74 13.29
C VAL A 455 -24.36 2.41 14.05
N SER A 456 -24.23 2.20 15.35
CA SER A 456 -25.35 1.92 16.23
C SER A 456 -26.33 3.08 16.05
N THR A 457 -27.31 2.90 15.16
CA THR A 457 -28.58 3.63 15.18
C THR A 457 -29.37 3.12 16.38
N GLU A 458 -28.80 3.28 17.57
CA GLU A 458 -29.51 3.32 18.84
C GLU A 458 -29.72 4.76 19.32
N ARG A 459 -29.36 5.76 18.50
CA ARG A 459 -29.73 7.15 18.73
C ARG A 459 -30.56 7.68 17.57
N ASP A 460 -31.74 7.10 17.40
CA ASP A 460 -32.82 7.70 16.60
C ASP A 460 -34.20 7.25 17.10
N GLN A 461 -34.34 7.17 18.42
CA GLN A 461 -35.61 7.51 19.05
C GLN A 461 -35.40 8.85 19.76
N PRO A 462 -36.25 9.86 19.55
CA PRO A 462 -36.32 10.98 20.46
C PRO A 462 -36.86 10.43 21.79
N GLN A 463 -35.97 9.93 22.65
CA GLN A 463 -36.23 10.04 24.06
C GLN A 463 -36.12 11.52 24.36
N MET A 464 -37.30 12.16 24.38
CA MET A 464 -37.57 13.27 25.28
C MET A 464 -37.22 12.76 26.69
N VAL A 465 -35.93 12.81 27.05
CA VAL A 465 -35.55 12.84 28.45
C VAL A 465 -36.04 14.20 28.90
N ALA A 466 -37.11 14.17 29.69
CA ALA A 466 -37.62 15.33 30.38
C ALA A 466 -36.45 16.09 31.01
N ALA A 467 -36.42 17.40 30.79
CA ALA A 467 -35.59 18.30 31.56
C ALA A 467 -35.88 18.09 33.05
N THR A 468 -34.89 17.57 33.78
CA THR A 468 -34.62 17.80 35.21
C THR A 468 -33.37 17.00 35.60
N ASP A 469 -32.20 17.44 35.18
CA ASP A 469 -30.96 17.15 35.90
C ASP A 469 -30.11 18.42 35.88
N ASP A 470 -29.74 18.91 37.06
CA ASP A 470 -29.02 20.18 37.29
C ASP A 470 -27.59 20.23 36.67
N ASN A 471 -27.23 19.25 35.84
CA ASN A 471 -25.88 19.03 35.30
C ASN A 471 -25.86 18.84 33.77
N ALA A 472 -26.90 19.26 33.04
CA ALA A 472 -26.90 19.28 31.58
C ALA A 472 -26.24 20.56 31.04
N LEU A 473 -25.22 20.40 30.19
CA LEU A 473 -24.50 21.51 29.56
C LEU A 473 -25.12 21.84 28.19
N LEU A 474 -25.51 23.09 27.96
CA LEU A 474 -25.99 23.52 26.64
C LEU A 474 -24.85 23.85 25.69
N ALA A 475 -25.10 23.79 24.39
CA ALA A 475 -24.11 24.13 23.38
C ALA A 475 -23.88 25.65 23.35
N PRO A 476 -22.65 26.14 23.53
CA PRO A 476 -22.34 27.57 23.52
C PRO A 476 -22.35 28.16 22.10
N MET A 477 -22.47 27.34 21.05
CA MET A 477 -22.48 27.77 19.65
C MET A 477 -23.14 26.72 18.74
N SER A 478 -23.68 27.18 17.61
CA SER A 478 -24.19 26.31 16.54
C SER A 478 -23.03 25.82 15.68
N GLY A 479 -22.98 24.53 15.36
CA GLY A 479 -21.92 24.00 14.53
C GLY A 479 -21.88 22.48 14.39
N THR A 480 -20.80 22.00 13.76
CA THR A 480 -20.49 20.57 13.64
C THR A 480 -19.74 20.11 14.88
N VAL A 481 -20.24 19.09 15.57
CA VAL A 481 -19.61 18.54 16.77
C VAL A 481 -18.53 17.55 16.37
N LEU A 482 -17.33 17.73 16.92
CA LEU A 482 -16.18 16.86 16.77
C LEU A 482 -15.83 16.21 18.10
N ALA A 483 -15.41 14.95 18.05
CA ALA A 483 -14.77 14.32 19.20
C ALA A 483 -13.44 15.04 19.49
N LEU A 484 -13.07 15.13 20.76
CA LEU A 484 -11.90 15.90 21.16
C LEU A 484 -10.61 15.32 20.54
N ASP A 485 -10.53 14.00 20.37
CA ASP A 485 -9.43 13.27 19.71
C ASP A 485 -9.29 13.55 18.20
N GLN A 486 -10.25 14.24 17.59
CA GLN A 486 -10.23 14.70 16.19
C GLN A 486 -9.82 16.17 16.05
N VAL A 487 -9.61 16.88 17.16
CA VAL A 487 -9.11 18.26 17.14
C VAL A 487 -7.64 18.25 16.71
N PRO A 488 -7.22 19.11 15.76
CA PRO A 488 -5.84 19.15 15.26
C PRO A 488 -4.89 19.90 16.22
N ASP A 489 -4.99 19.59 17.51
CA ASP A 489 -4.14 20.10 18.59
C ASP A 489 -3.96 18.99 19.64
N SER A 490 -2.71 18.62 19.93
CA SER A 490 -2.41 17.48 20.82
C SER A 490 -2.74 17.75 22.28
N THR A 491 -2.71 19.00 22.73
CA THR A 491 -3.05 19.38 24.10
C THR A 491 -4.54 19.17 24.37
N PHE A 492 -5.39 19.53 23.41
CA PHE A 492 -6.83 19.25 23.49
C PHE A 492 -7.16 17.78 23.20
N ALA A 493 -6.61 17.21 22.12
CA ALA A 493 -6.94 15.85 21.68
C ALA A 493 -6.54 14.73 22.66
N SER A 494 -5.53 14.97 23.50
CA SER A 494 -5.11 14.04 24.54
C SER A 494 -6.05 13.98 25.74
N GLY A 495 -6.95 14.96 25.90
CA GLY A 495 -7.81 15.10 27.09
C GLY A 495 -7.08 15.59 28.34
N LEU A 496 -5.81 16.02 28.23
CA LEU A 496 -5.00 16.50 29.37
C LEU A 496 -5.60 17.72 30.08
N LEU A 497 -6.37 18.56 29.37
CA LEU A 497 -7.03 19.75 29.91
C LEU A 497 -8.45 19.47 30.43
N GLY A 498 -8.89 18.22 30.39
CA GLY A 498 -10.22 17.77 30.78
C GLY A 498 -10.97 17.06 29.65
N GLN A 499 -12.13 16.50 29.97
CA GLN A 499 -13.02 15.85 29.00
C GLN A 499 -13.98 16.84 28.36
N GLY A 500 -14.36 16.61 27.10
CA GLY A 500 -15.27 17.49 26.39
C GLY A 500 -15.43 17.15 24.92
N VAL A 501 -15.84 18.14 24.14
CA VAL A 501 -16.01 18.07 22.68
C VAL A 501 -15.50 19.34 22.04
N ALA A 502 -15.25 19.32 20.73
CA ALA A 502 -15.06 20.55 19.97
C ALA A 502 -16.25 20.81 19.08
N ILE A 503 -16.51 22.09 18.78
CA ILE A 503 -17.47 22.50 17.76
C ILE A 503 -16.73 23.27 16.68
N ILE A 504 -16.94 22.94 15.40
CA ILE A 504 -16.62 23.86 14.30
C ILE A 504 -17.81 24.80 14.16
N PRO A 505 -17.70 26.07 14.58
CA PRO A 505 -18.83 26.98 14.63
C PRO A 505 -19.30 27.32 13.22
N GLN A 506 -20.61 27.49 13.06
CA GLN A 506 -21.27 28.03 11.87
C GLN A 506 -21.53 29.54 11.99
N GLU A 507 -21.52 30.07 13.22
CA GLU A 507 -21.77 31.48 13.53
C GLU A 507 -20.66 32.03 14.41
N GLY A 508 -20.36 33.32 14.28
CA GLY A 508 -19.26 33.98 15.00
C GLY A 508 -19.63 34.42 16.42
N ARG A 509 -20.33 33.58 17.18
CA ARG A 509 -20.87 33.92 18.50
C ARG A 509 -20.72 32.78 19.49
N VAL A 510 -20.45 33.13 20.75
CA VAL A 510 -20.40 32.23 21.90
C VAL A 510 -21.43 32.71 22.93
N ILE A 511 -22.30 31.81 23.35
CA ILE A 511 -23.29 32.05 24.41
C ILE A 511 -22.99 31.23 25.66
N ALA A 512 -23.53 31.65 26.79
CA ALA A 512 -23.40 30.94 28.06
C ALA A 512 -24.14 29.59 28.02
N PRO A 513 -23.47 28.48 28.39
CA PRO A 513 -24.05 27.15 28.30
C PRO A 513 -24.84 26.72 29.55
N PHE A 514 -24.74 27.49 30.65
CA PHE A 514 -25.45 27.29 31.92
C PHE A 514 -25.51 28.60 32.72
N ALA A 515 -26.22 28.59 33.85
CA ALA A 515 -26.14 29.65 34.85
C ALA A 515 -24.85 29.52 35.68
N GLY A 516 -24.17 30.64 35.91
CA GLY A 516 -22.92 30.65 36.68
C GLY A 516 -22.18 31.98 36.58
N GLN A 517 -20.86 31.93 36.73
CA GLN A 517 -19.98 33.10 36.72
C GLN A 517 -18.85 32.95 35.70
N VAL A 518 -18.44 34.08 35.10
CA VAL A 518 -17.21 34.14 34.29
C VAL A 518 -15.99 34.06 35.21
N ALA A 519 -15.37 32.89 35.26
CA ALA A 519 -14.22 32.60 36.12
C ALA A 519 -12.92 33.21 35.57
N SER A 520 -12.75 33.18 34.25
CA SER A 520 -11.57 33.77 33.59
C SER A 520 -11.89 34.22 32.17
N LEU A 521 -11.21 35.27 31.72
CA LEU A 521 -11.24 35.75 30.35
C LEU A 521 -9.79 36.06 29.96
N PHE A 522 -9.30 35.40 28.91
CA PHE A 522 -7.90 35.55 28.49
C PHE A 522 -7.69 36.93 27.85
N GLU A 523 -6.48 37.50 27.98
CA GLU A 523 -6.17 38.86 27.48
C GLU A 523 -6.47 39.02 25.98
N THR A 524 -6.15 37.99 25.19
CA THR A 524 -6.42 37.94 23.75
C THR A 524 -7.84 37.47 23.41
N LYS A 525 -8.72 37.29 24.40
CA LYS A 525 -10.17 37.00 24.27
C LYS A 525 -10.53 35.74 23.48
N HIS A 526 -9.56 34.93 23.08
CA HIS A 526 -9.77 33.69 22.33
C HIS A 526 -10.35 32.56 23.20
N ALA A 527 -10.19 32.64 24.53
CA ALA A 527 -10.68 31.65 25.46
C ALA A 527 -11.39 32.29 26.66
N ILE A 528 -12.42 31.61 27.15
CA ILE A 528 -13.23 32.01 28.30
C ILE A 528 -13.45 30.80 29.23
N GLY A 529 -13.19 31.02 30.51
CA GLY A 529 -13.46 30.06 31.59
C GLY A 529 -14.75 30.43 32.32
N LEU A 530 -15.64 29.47 32.51
CA LEU A 530 -16.93 29.62 33.20
C LEU A 530 -17.00 28.63 34.36
N LEU A 531 -17.61 29.05 35.47
CA LEU A 531 -17.90 28.19 36.62
C LEU A 531 -19.42 28.15 36.82
N SER A 532 -20.02 26.97 36.75
CA SER A 532 -21.46 26.82 37.00
C SER A 532 -21.78 26.91 38.50
N ASP A 533 -23.02 27.25 38.82
CA ASP A 533 -23.52 27.19 40.21
C ASP A 533 -23.48 25.76 40.80
N SER A 534 -23.44 24.74 39.93
CA SER A 534 -23.28 23.33 40.29
C SER A 534 -21.82 22.86 40.40
N GLY A 535 -20.84 23.76 40.21
CA GLY A 535 -19.41 23.49 40.36
C GLY A 535 -18.71 22.89 39.14
N ILE A 536 -19.29 22.99 37.94
CA ILE A 536 -18.69 22.55 36.67
C ILE A 536 -17.81 23.69 36.14
N GLU A 537 -16.53 23.42 35.94
CA GLU A 537 -15.59 24.37 35.34
C GLU A 537 -15.47 24.10 33.84
N ILE A 538 -15.78 25.09 33.01
CA ILE A 538 -15.70 24.98 31.56
C ILE A 538 -14.71 25.96 30.96
N LEU A 539 -13.89 25.45 30.06
CA LEU A 539 -13.07 26.23 29.15
C LEU A 539 -13.66 26.16 27.74
N ILE A 540 -14.01 27.31 27.17
CA ILE A 540 -14.35 27.46 25.75
C ILE A 540 -13.18 28.15 25.07
N HIS A 541 -12.53 27.49 24.11
CA HIS A 541 -11.36 28.00 23.40
C HIS A 541 -11.66 28.16 21.90
N VAL A 542 -11.91 29.38 21.42
CA VAL A 542 -12.37 29.63 20.05
C VAL A 542 -11.22 29.53 19.05
N GLY A 543 -11.24 28.45 18.26
CA GLY A 543 -10.22 28.11 17.26
C GLY A 543 -8.90 27.62 17.87
N ILE A 544 -8.07 26.97 17.07
CA ILE A 544 -6.74 26.47 17.48
C ILE A 544 -5.68 27.52 17.15
N ASP A 545 -4.74 27.74 18.08
CA ASP A 545 -3.65 28.71 17.94
C ASP A 545 -4.09 30.19 17.76
N THR A 546 -5.37 30.50 17.94
CA THR A 546 -5.95 31.85 17.77
C THR A 546 -5.46 32.88 18.77
N VAL A 547 -4.79 32.47 19.85
CA VAL A 547 -4.01 33.36 20.73
C VAL A 547 -3.02 34.23 19.93
N LYS A 548 -2.48 33.71 18.81
CA LYS A 548 -1.54 34.41 17.92
C LYS A 548 -2.18 35.59 17.17
N LEU A 549 -3.51 35.74 17.21
CA LEU A 549 -4.24 36.89 16.67
C LEU A 549 -4.18 38.11 17.59
N ASP A 550 -3.64 37.96 18.81
CA ASP A 550 -3.38 39.07 19.75
C ASP A 550 -4.65 39.91 20.04
N GLY A 551 -5.78 39.23 20.25
CA GLY A 551 -7.08 39.86 20.54
C GLY A 551 -7.78 40.49 19.33
N LYS A 552 -7.16 40.49 18.15
CA LYS A 552 -7.83 40.92 16.91
C LYS A 552 -8.89 39.90 16.54
N LEU A 553 -9.98 40.39 15.94
CA LEU A 553 -11.12 39.59 15.48
C LEU A 553 -12.02 39.03 16.59
N PHE A 554 -11.81 39.42 17.86
CA PHE A 554 -12.61 39.00 19.01
C PHE A 554 -13.22 40.20 19.76
N THR A 555 -14.50 40.13 20.08
CA THR A 555 -15.23 41.13 20.88
C THR A 555 -15.89 40.44 22.07
N ALA A 556 -15.35 40.64 23.27
CA ALA A 556 -15.94 40.12 24.51
C ALA A 556 -17.03 41.06 25.02
N HIS A 557 -18.16 40.48 25.45
CA HIS A 557 -19.32 41.19 26.00
C HIS A 557 -19.46 41.07 27.51
N VAL A 558 -18.57 40.30 28.14
CA VAL A 558 -18.55 40.02 29.58
C VAL A 558 -17.17 40.32 30.18
N ARG A 559 -17.12 40.42 31.51
CA ARG A 559 -15.91 40.61 32.32
C ARG A 559 -15.79 39.50 33.36
N VAL A 560 -14.56 39.26 33.83
CA VAL A 560 -14.32 38.32 34.93
C VAL A 560 -15.12 38.74 36.16
N GLY A 561 -15.86 37.80 36.73
CA GLY A 561 -16.75 38.01 37.87
C GLY A 561 -18.22 38.29 37.50
N ASP A 562 -18.55 38.51 36.23
CA ASP A 562 -19.94 38.69 35.81
C ASP A 562 -20.74 37.39 35.95
N ASN A 563 -21.98 37.50 36.42
CA ASN A 563 -22.93 36.39 36.44
C ASN A 563 -23.61 36.27 35.08
N VAL A 564 -23.79 35.04 34.60
CA VAL A 564 -24.37 34.73 33.30
C VAL A 564 -25.53 33.76 33.44
N GLN A 565 -26.55 33.91 32.60
CA GLN A 565 -27.66 32.98 32.42
C GLN A 565 -27.50 32.21 31.11
N PRO A 566 -28.06 30.99 30.99
CA PRO A 566 -27.98 30.22 29.76
C PRO A 566 -28.53 31.03 28.58
N GLY A 567 -27.74 31.17 27.51
CA GLY A 567 -28.11 31.97 26.33
C GLY A 567 -27.52 33.38 26.28
N ASP A 568 -26.94 33.89 27.37
CA ASP A 568 -26.31 35.21 27.36
C ASP A 568 -25.11 35.25 26.41
N LEU A 569 -24.97 36.34 25.66
CA LEU A 569 -23.86 36.53 24.71
C LEU A 569 -22.55 36.81 25.45
N LEU A 570 -21.54 35.96 25.24
CA LEU A 570 -20.24 36.06 25.89
C LEU A 570 -19.19 36.72 25.00
N LEU A 571 -19.09 36.25 23.76
CA LEU A 571 -18.00 36.59 22.84
C LEU A 571 -18.49 36.55 21.38
N GLU A 572 -18.14 37.55 20.58
CA GLU A 572 -18.27 37.53 19.12
C GLU A 572 -16.88 37.42 18.46
N PHE A 573 -16.82 36.76 17.30
CA PHE A 573 -15.59 36.59 16.54
C PHE A 573 -15.81 36.51 15.02
N ASP A 574 -14.84 36.98 14.24
CA ASP A 574 -14.91 36.95 12.77
C ASP A 574 -14.39 35.62 12.20
N ARG A 575 -15.31 34.70 11.93
CA ARG A 575 -15.01 33.38 11.35
C ARG A 575 -14.23 33.45 10.04
N ALA A 576 -14.65 34.34 9.13
CA ALA A 576 -14.07 34.41 7.79
C ALA A 576 -12.63 34.93 7.87
N ALA A 577 -12.39 35.94 8.72
CA ALA A 577 -11.06 36.48 8.92
C ALA A 577 -10.11 35.50 9.64
N ILE A 578 -10.60 34.70 10.61
CA ILE A 578 -9.79 33.68 11.29
C ILE A 578 -9.34 32.59 10.31
N ILE A 579 -10.26 32.08 9.46
CA ILE A 579 -9.93 31.09 8.43
C ILE A 579 -8.97 31.69 7.39
N ALA A 580 -9.20 32.95 6.97
CA ALA A 580 -8.33 33.63 6.01
C ALA A 580 -6.91 33.89 6.57
N ALA A 581 -6.77 34.04 7.88
CA ALA A 581 -5.49 34.14 8.58
C ALA A 581 -4.79 32.79 8.77
N GLY A 582 -5.41 31.67 8.33
CA GLY A 582 -4.81 30.33 8.33
C GLY A 582 -4.99 29.55 9.63
N PHE A 583 -5.88 29.97 10.52
CA PHE A 583 -6.14 29.29 11.79
C PHE A 583 -7.32 28.32 11.70
N ASP A 584 -7.25 27.21 12.44
CA ASP A 584 -8.35 26.26 12.54
C ASP A 584 -9.45 26.82 13.45
N LEU A 585 -10.72 26.61 13.07
CA LEU A 585 -11.87 27.13 13.79
C LEU A 585 -12.49 26.11 14.75
N ALA A 586 -11.96 24.89 14.84
CA ALA A 586 -12.32 23.92 15.85
C ALA A 586 -12.20 24.56 17.23
N THR A 587 -13.32 24.62 17.94
CA THR A 587 -13.47 25.31 19.22
C THR A 587 -13.70 24.29 20.32
N PRO A 588 -12.66 23.90 21.08
CA PRO A 588 -12.82 23.01 22.23
C PRO A 588 -13.72 23.60 23.32
N ILE A 589 -14.60 22.77 23.86
CA ILE A 589 -15.49 23.03 25.00
C ILE A 589 -15.21 21.92 26.00
N ILE A 590 -14.48 22.27 27.05
CA ILE A 590 -13.82 21.31 27.94
C ILE A 590 -14.29 21.52 29.35
N ILE A 591 -14.62 20.43 30.04
CA ILE A 591 -14.85 20.43 31.48
C ILE A 591 -13.49 20.24 32.15
N SER A 592 -12.90 21.35 32.61
CA SER A 592 -11.54 21.39 33.16
C SER A 592 -11.38 20.56 34.44
N ASN A 593 -12.45 20.44 35.22
CA ASN A 593 -12.49 19.64 36.44
C ASN A 593 -13.16 18.26 36.22
N SER A 594 -13.02 17.67 35.03
CA SER A 594 -13.70 16.42 34.64
C SER A 594 -13.47 15.25 35.59
N ASP A 595 -12.31 15.19 36.25
CA ASP A 595 -11.95 14.12 37.20
C ASP A 595 -12.81 14.13 38.47
N SER A 596 -13.55 15.21 38.71
CA SER A 596 -14.47 15.35 39.86
C SER A 596 -15.85 14.74 39.62
N PHE A 597 -16.10 14.15 38.45
CA PHE A 597 -17.40 13.63 38.03
C PHE A 597 -17.30 12.16 37.56
N GLY A 598 -18.30 11.34 37.91
CA GLY A 598 -18.31 9.90 37.57
C GLY A 598 -18.43 9.59 36.08
N SER A 599 -19.14 10.41 35.29
CA SER A 599 -19.13 10.26 33.82
C SER A 599 -19.53 11.54 33.09
N ILE A 600 -18.90 11.77 31.94
CA ILE A 600 -19.25 12.84 31.00
C ILE A 600 -19.63 12.19 29.67
N SER A 601 -20.81 12.50 29.15
CA SER A 601 -21.31 11.92 27.91
C SER A 601 -21.77 12.99 26.94
N THR A 602 -21.48 12.75 25.66
CA THR A 602 -21.91 13.63 24.56
C THR A 602 -23.34 13.30 24.17
N VAL A 603 -24.23 14.29 24.35
CA VAL A 603 -25.66 14.18 24.08
C VAL A 603 -25.99 14.70 22.67
N ALA A 604 -25.22 15.65 22.17
CA ALA A 604 -25.41 16.21 20.84
C ALA A 604 -25.12 15.21 19.71
N SER A 605 -25.84 15.38 18.60
CA SER A 605 -25.57 14.70 17.33
C SER A 605 -24.34 15.30 16.62
N THR A 606 -24.01 14.83 15.42
CA THR A 606 -22.90 15.39 14.59
C THR A 606 -23.02 16.88 14.30
N SER A 607 -24.21 17.47 14.48
CA SER A 607 -24.43 18.92 14.47
C SER A 607 -25.28 19.34 15.67
N VAL A 608 -25.05 20.54 16.18
CA VAL A 608 -25.80 21.11 17.30
C VAL A 608 -26.16 22.56 17.04
N GLN A 609 -27.31 23.01 17.55
CA GLN A 609 -27.69 24.42 17.58
C GLN A 609 -27.35 25.02 18.95
N ALA A 610 -26.96 26.28 18.98
CA ALA A 610 -26.68 27.01 20.21
C ALA A 610 -27.89 26.92 21.17
N GLY A 611 -27.63 26.61 22.45
CA GLY A 611 -28.66 26.46 23.48
C GLY A 611 -29.31 25.07 23.55
N MET A 612 -28.98 24.13 22.65
CA MET A 612 -29.40 22.74 22.76
C MET A 612 -28.46 21.92 23.65
N PRO A 613 -28.90 20.82 24.28
CA PRO A 613 -28.02 19.96 25.09
C PRO A 613 -26.79 19.45 24.33
N LEU A 614 -25.61 19.65 24.92
CA LEU A 614 -24.30 19.27 24.35
C LEU A 614 -23.67 18.11 25.13
N LEU A 615 -23.47 18.29 26.44
CA LEU A 615 -22.89 17.29 27.35
C LEU A 615 -23.85 17.02 28.51
N ALA A 616 -23.87 15.78 28.99
CA ALA A 616 -24.49 15.42 30.26
C ALA A 616 -23.39 14.97 31.23
N VAL A 617 -23.41 15.53 32.43
CA VAL A 617 -22.44 15.25 33.49
C VAL A 617 -23.13 14.52 34.64
N ALA A 618 -22.68 13.30 34.94
CA ALA A 618 -23.12 12.53 36.09
C ALA A 618 -22.08 12.64 37.21
N ARG A 619 -22.52 12.90 38.44
CA ARG A 619 -21.67 12.94 39.62
C ARG A 619 -21.29 11.54 40.08
#